data_AF-Q4CLC3-F1
#
_entry.id   AF-Q4CLC3-F1
#
_cell.length_a   1.000
_cell.length_b   1.000
_cell.length_c   1.000
_cell.angle_alpha   90.00
_cell.angle_beta   90.00
_cell.angle_gamma   90.00
#
_symmetry.space_group_name_H-M   'P 1'
#
loop_
_entity.id
_entity.type
_entity.pdbx_description
1 polymer ?
#
loop_
_entity_poly.entity_id
_entity_poly.type
_entity_poly.pdbx_seq_one_letter_code
_entity_poly.pdbx_strand_id
1 'polypeptide(L)'
;MWCAVGACPRSRHRVRHRAIAAVRVALLVVLALVAAAAWMPAVHAVVLRLRGGTVERAITIGRAVDTVLMDGVSFTNGVAVVFDVPAMLPGALRIELRNCVCDGGAQVYVRGYSGEPASDRSLEVSVSGLSGSYCSLVFVHNLPAHTNVTVRDSTIVTAGPMHYSQLSGLTDALASPLLLYATSLLQSQLRVSNTVLRSLQAGGSAVYVGGGVELLSSAVVLDDVLLVTSGGPTASALHVSSSTRLSLRSHSVFSVTNVSVVSSGGGIVLGEHLALSDSVLRFVGVKGSVASSLVRCDGGTFSAGGWLELHDVWAVGEASSVASLSGVTLSGGSVSIARCTATGAT
;
A
#
# COMPACT_ATOMS: atom_id res chain seq x y z
N MET A 1 4.65 56.28 86.66
CA MET A 1 3.56 55.73 85.84
C MET A 1 3.89 55.99 84.38
N TRP A 2 4.23 54.99 83.58
CA TRP A 2 4.10 55.03 82.12
C TRP A 2 3.79 53.62 81.64
N CYS A 3 2.54 53.42 81.22
CA CYS A 3 2.09 52.25 80.47
C CYS A 3 2.30 52.56 78.99
N ALA A 4 3.22 51.86 78.33
CA ALA A 4 3.29 51.83 76.87
C ALA A 4 2.63 50.52 76.41
N VAL A 5 1.41 50.67 75.86
CA VAL A 5 0.61 49.60 75.27
C VAL A 5 1.29 49.12 73.99
N GLY A 6 1.86 47.92 74.02
CA GLY A 6 2.40 47.25 72.85
C GLY A 6 1.28 46.76 71.93
N ALA A 7 1.13 47.40 70.77
CA ALA A 7 0.25 46.93 69.71
C ALA A 7 0.89 45.69 69.03
N CYS A 8 0.33 44.50 69.27
CA CYS A 8 0.73 43.29 68.55
C CYS A 8 0.30 43.38 67.06
N PRO A 9 1.21 43.17 66.10
CA PRO A 9 0.87 43.19 64.68
C PRO A 9 0.07 41.94 64.31
N ARG A 10 -1.17 42.17 63.85
CA ARG A 10 -2.08 41.12 63.36
C ARG A 10 -1.54 40.48 62.06
N SER A 11 -1.00 39.27 62.23
CA SER A 11 -1.29 38.06 61.44
C SER A 11 -1.25 38.11 59.89
N ARG A 12 -0.14 38.60 59.30
CA ARG A 12 0.20 38.26 57.89
C ARG A 12 0.44 36.75 57.65
N HIS A 13 0.60 35.96 58.72
CA HIS A 13 0.82 34.51 58.66
C HIS A 13 -0.40 33.70 58.19
N ARG A 14 -1.64 34.13 58.50
CA ARG A 14 -2.84 33.34 58.15
C ARG A 14 -3.12 33.31 56.64
N VAL A 15 -2.80 34.40 55.93
CA VAL A 15 -3.02 34.50 54.48
C VAL A 15 -2.00 33.66 53.69
N ARG A 16 -0.72 33.69 54.10
CA ARG A 16 0.33 32.86 53.49
C ARG A 16 0.05 31.36 53.64
N HIS A 17 -0.43 30.92 54.80
CA HIS A 17 -0.79 29.50 55.00
C HIS A 17 -1.94 29.05 54.10
N ARG A 18 -2.96 29.88 53.88
CA ARG A 18 -4.08 29.55 52.99
C ARG A 18 -3.63 29.44 51.52
N ALA A 19 -2.77 30.35 51.07
CA ALA A 19 -2.22 30.30 49.71
C ALA A 19 -1.39 29.02 49.46
N ILE A 20 -0.51 28.66 50.41
CA ILE A 20 0.30 27.43 50.31
C ILE A 20 -0.59 26.18 50.33
N ALA A 21 -1.65 26.17 51.15
CA ALA A 21 -2.60 25.06 51.19
C ALA A 21 -3.36 24.90 49.86
N ALA A 22 -3.83 26.00 49.27
CA ALA A 22 -4.53 25.97 47.98
C ALA A 22 -3.63 25.46 46.85
N VAL A 23 -2.37 25.91 46.79
CA VAL A 23 -1.39 25.43 45.80
C VAL A 23 -1.11 23.94 45.97
N ARG A 24 -0.98 23.44 47.22
CA ARG A 24 -0.78 22.01 47.48
C ARG A 24 -1.99 21.18 47.06
N VAL A 25 -3.22 21.65 47.33
CA VAL A 25 -4.44 20.96 46.91
C VAL A 25 -4.53 20.90 45.38
N ALA A 26 -4.28 22.01 44.68
CA ALA A 26 -4.28 22.04 43.23
C ALA A 26 -3.22 21.08 42.65
N LEU A 27 -2.01 21.05 43.22
CA LEU A 27 -0.94 20.14 42.81
C LEU A 27 -1.34 18.67 43.02
N LEU A 28 -1.99 18.34 44.15
CA LEU A 28 -2.49 17.00 44.43
C LEU A 28 -3.62 16.59 43.50
N VAL A 29 -4.52 17.51 43.12
CA VAL A 29 -5.58 17.24 42.14
C VAL A 29 -4.97 16.97 40.77
N VAL A 30 -3.96 17.75 40.34
CA VAL A 30 -3.24 17.51 39.09
C VAL A 30 -2.51 16.16 39.12
N LEU A 31 -1.81 15.85 40.22
CA LEU A 31 -1.15 14.55 40.42
C LEU A 31 -2.14 13.39 40.41
N ALA A 32 -3.31 13.55 41.04
CA ALA A 32 -4.37 12.56 41.05
C ALA A 32 -4.97 12.37 39.66
N LEU A 33 -5.13 13.45 38.87
CA LEU A 33 -5.58 13.37 37.47
C LEU A 33 -4.54 12.68 36.58
N VAL A 34 -3.25 12.97 36.76
CA VAL A 34 -2.15 12.31 36.04
C VAL A 34 -2.05 10.83 36.45
N ALA A 35 -2.19 10.51 37.74
CA ALA A 35 -2.21 9.13 38.23
C ALA A 35 -3.45 8.38 37.74
N ALA A 36 -4.62 9.01 37.74
CA ALA A 36 -5.84 8.44 37.19
C ALA A 36 -5.74 8.23 35.67
N ALA A 37 -5.06 9.13 34.95
CA ALA A 37 -4.76 8.94 33.53
C ALA A 37 -3.74 7.82 33.28
N ALA A 38 -2.73 7.68 34.14
CA ALA A 38 -1.76 6.58 34.10
C ALA A 38 -2.38 5.22 34.51
N TRP A 39 -3.45 5.26 35.30
CA TRP A 39 -4.25 4.11 35.70
C TRP A 39 -5.48 3.87 34.82
N MET A 40 -5.69 4.67 33.76
CA MET A 40 -6.54 4.21 32.66
C MET A 40 -5.83 2.97 32.12
N PRO A 41 -6.37 1.75 32.35
CA PRO A 41 -5.73 0.56 31.85
C PRO A 41 -5.55 0.74 30.36
N ALA A 42 -4.33 0.49 29.88
CA ALA A 42 -3.96 0.45 28.47
C ALA A 42 -5.18 -0.05 27.69
N VAL A 43 -5.80 0.85 26.91
CA VAL A 43 -7.04 0.58 26.20
C VAL A 43 -6.80 -0.71 25.45
N HIS A 44 -7.53 -1.75 25.85
CA HIS A 44 -7.28 -3.10 25.41
C HIS A 44 -7.39 -3.10 23.89
N ALA A 45 -6.41 -3.70 23.22
CA ALA A 45 -6.47 -4.13 21.82
C ALA A 45 -7.91 -4.44 21.40
N VAL A 46 -8.56 -3.54 20.64
CA VAL A 46 -9.92 -3.79 20.16
C VAL A 46 -9.82 -4.54 18.85
N VAL A 47 -10.14 -5.82 18.92
CA VAL A 47 -10.20 -6.69 17.75
C VAL A 47 -11.58 -6.55 17.10
N LEU A 48 -11.64 -6.00 15.90
CA LEU A 48 -12.84 -6.00 15.07
C LEU A 48 -12.92 -7.34 14.32
N ARG A 49 -13.97 -8.13 14.58
CA ARG A 49 -14.20 -9.40 13.88
C ARG A 49 -15.55 -9.37 13.17
N LEU A 50 -15.52 -9.59 11.85
CA LEU A 50 -16.72 -9.78 11.03
C LEU A 50 -16.65 -11.17 10.40
N ARG A 51 -17.72 -11.95 10.55
CA ARG A 51 -17.86 -13.27 9.93
C ARG A 51 -19.17 -13.31 9.14
N GLY A 52 -19.07 -13.55 7.83
CA GLY A 52 -20.22 -13.47 6.93
C GLY A 52 -20.77 -12.05 6.80
N GLY A 53 -21.98 -11.96 6.26
CA GLY A 53 -22.73 -10.70 6.13
C GLY A 53 -22.33 -9.86 4.93
N THR A 54 -23.08 -8.78 4.74
CA THR A 54 -22.90 -7.82 3.65
C THR A 54 -22.58 -6.43 4.19
N VAL A 55 -21.67 -5.74 3.52
CA VAL A 55 -21.34 -4.33 3.75
C VAL A 55 -21.79 -3.56 2.51
N GLU A 56 -22.91 -2.85 2.66
CA GLU A 56 -23.57 -2.12 1.57
C GLU A 56 -23.42 -0.60 1.70
N ARG A 57 -22.68 -0.14 2.72
CA ARG A 57 -22.34 1.26 2.94
C ARG A 57 -20.84 1.41 3.08
N ALA A 58 -20.30 2.55 2.64
CA ALA A 58 -18.90 2.87 2.84
C ALA A 58 -18.56 2.87 4.35
N ILE A 59 -17.44 2.24 4.70
CA ILE A 59 -16.95 2.15 6.07
C ILE A 59 -15.48 2.53 6.13
N THR A 60 -15.09 3.18 7.22
CA THR A 60 -13.70 3.48 7.54
C THR A 60 -13.38 2.89 8.90
N ILE A 61 -12.44 1.97 8.94
CA ILE A 61 -11.98 1.26 10.12
C ILE A 61 -10.62 1.82 10.48
N GLY A 62 -10.49 2.35 11.69
CA GLY A 62 -9.23 2.90 12.17
C GLY A 62 -9.29 3.10 13.68
N ARG A 63 -10.14 4.04 14.14
CA ARG A 63 -10.19 4.46 15.54
C ARG A 63 -10.33 3.29 16.52
N ALA A 64 -9.42 3.26 17.50
CA ALA A 64 -9.39 2.33 18.61
C ALA A 64 -9.23 0.85 18.22
N VAL A 65 -8.95 0.52 16.95
CA VAL A 65 -8.75 -0.86 16.48
C VAL A 65 -7.27 -1.10 16.23
N ASP A 66 -6.74 -2.25 16.64
CA ASP A 66 -5.40 -2.73 16.29
C ASP A 66 -5.44 -3.94 15.35
N THR A 67 -6.49 -4.76 15.46
CA THR A 67 -6.67 -5.99 14.69
C THR A 67 -8.04 -5.99 14.01
N VAL A 68 -8.07 -6.23 12.70
CA VAL A 68 -9.29 -6.45 11.92
C VAL A 68 -9.24 -7.84 11.30
N LEU A 69 -10.28 -8.64 11.55
CA LEU A 69 -10.47 -9.94 10.94
C LEU A 69 -11.82 -9.98 10.23
N MET A 70 -11.81 -10.18 8.92
CA MET A 70 -13.02 -10.38 8.12
C MET A 70 -12.96 -11.75 7.47
N ASP A 71 -13.96 -12.58 7.70
CA ASP A 71 -14.04 -13.94 7.14
C ASP A 71 -15.40 -14.14 6.45
N GLY A 72 -15.42 -14.33 5.13
CA GLY A 72 -16.66 -14.51 4.38
C GLY A 72 -17.53 -13.25 4.24
N VAL A 73 -16.98 -12.06 4.46
CA VAL A 73 -17.72 -10.78 4.35
C VAL A 73 -17.88 -10.40 2.87
N SER A 74 -19.06 -9.93 2.48
CA SER A 74 -19.35 -9.47 1.12
C SER A 74 -19.43 -7.94 1.05
N PHE A 75 -18.62 -7.31 0.20
CA PHE A 75 -18.64 -5.88 -0.08
C PHE A 75 -19.35 -5.64 -1.41
N THR A 76 -20.44 -4.87 -1.42
CA THR A 76 -21.29 -4.70 -2.61
C THR A 76 -21.65 -3.23 -2.84
N ASN A 77 -22.41 -2.92 -3.90
CA ASN A 77 -22.91 -1.57 -4.20
C ASN A 77 -21.81 -0.48 -4.35
N GLY A 78 -20.62 -0.85 -4.84
CA GLY A 78 -19.58 0.13 -5.13
C GLY A 78 -18.96 0.78 -3.88
N VAL A 79 -19.13 0.17 -2.70
CA VAL A 79 -18.69 0.76 -1.43
C VAL A 79 -17.17 0.79 -1.32
N ALA A 80 -16.66 1.82 -0.64
CA ALA A 80 -15.28 1.89 -0.20
C ALA A 80 -15.16 1.35 1.24
N VAL A 81 -14.36 0.32 1.43
CA VAL A 81 -13.93 -0.21 2.72
C VAL A 81 -12.51 0.27 2.96
N VAL A 82 -12.34 1.18 3.92
CA VAL A 82 -11.05 1.83 4.16
C VAL A 82 -10.48 1.37 5.50
N PHE A 83 -9.31 0.77 5.48
CA PHE A 83 -8.46 0.56 6.65
C PHE A 83 -7.52 1.75 6.80
N ASP A 84 -7.85 2.66 7.70
CA ASP A 84 -7.11 3.88 7.98
C ASP A 84 -6.05 3.61 9.05
N VAL A 85 -4.86 3.19 8.60
CA VAL A 85 -3.73 2.77 9.45
C VAL A 85 -3.26 3.88 10.39
N PRO A 86 -3.14 5.16 9.96
CA PRO A 86 -2.84 6.26 10.88
C PRO A 86 -3.86 6.42 12.03
N ALA A 87 -5.14 6.11 11.78
CA ALA A 87 -6.19 6.21 12.79
C ALA A 87 -6.27 4.99 13.72
N MET A 88 -5.58 3.89 13.41
CA MET A 88 -5.47 2.70 14.25
C MET A 88 -4.63 2.95 15.51
N LEU A 89 -4.79 2.06 16.50
CA LEU A 89 -3.99 2.08 17.71
C LEU A 89 -2.48 2.00 17.38
N PRO A 90 -1.60 2.57 18.22
CA PRO A 90 -0.16 2.41 18.05
C PRO A 90 0.28 0.96 18.31
N GLY A 91 1.45 0.59 17.77
CA GLY A 91 2.05 -0.73 17.95
C GLY A 91 1.92 -1.65 16.73
N ALA A 92 1.79 -2.95 16.99
CA ALA A 92 1.65 -3.97 15.96
C ALA A 92 0.20 -4.06 15.47
N LEU A 93 -0.01 -3.83 14.18
CA LEU A 93 -1.32 -3.80 13.54
C LEU A 93 -1.54 -5.03 12.68
N ARG A 94 -2.78 -5.52 12.61
CA ARG A 94 -3.15 -6.67 11.77
C ARG A 94 -4.46 -6.46 11.04
N ILE A 95 -4.46 -6.67 9.73
CA ILE A 95 -5.66 -6.66 8.88
C ILE A 95 -5.71 -7.99 8.13
N GLU A 96 -6.75 -8.77 8.36
CA GLU A 96 -6.94 -10.08 7.73
C GLU A 96 -8.29 -10.13 7.02
N LEU A 97 -8.25 -10.41 5.72
CA LEU A 97 -9.40 -10.68 4.87
C LEU A 97 -9.29 -12.13 4.39
N ARG A 98 -10.24 -12.96 4.81
CA ARG A 98 -10.31 -14.38 4.45
C ARG A 98 -11.62 -14.65 3.73
N ASN A 99 -11.56 -15.32 2.58
CA ASN A 99 -12.73 -15.74 1.81
C ASN A 99 -13.78 -14.63 1.58
N CYS A 100 -13.35 -13.37 1.55
CA CYS A 100 -14.24 -12.24 1.36
C CYS A 100 -14.64 -12.12 -0.11
N VAL A 101 -15.78 -11.50 -0.35
CA VAL A 101 -16.30 -11.25 -1.69
C VAL A 101 -16.39 -9.75 -1.94
N CYS A 102 -15.96 -9.27 -3.10
CA CYS A 102 -16.11 -7.87 -3.49
C CYS A 102 -16.75 -7.74 -4.88
N ASP A 103 -17.87 -7.04 -4.96
CA ASP A 103 -18.63 -6.93 -6.21
C ASP A 103 -19.29 -5.55 -6.37
N GLY A 104 -19.87 -5.30 -7.54
CA GLY A 104 -20.59 -4.06 -7.85
C GLY A 104 -19.70 -2.82 -7.87
N GLY A 105 -18.40 -2.98 -8.11
CA GLY A 105 -17.42 -1.89 -8.09
C GLY A 105 -16.86 -1.58 -6.70
N ALA A 106 -16.99 -2.50 -5.73
CA ALA A 106 -16.48 -2.32 -4.37
C ALA A 106 -14.97 -2.16 -4.34
N GLN A 107 -14.47 -1.38 -3.39
CA GLN A 107 -13.06 -1.00 -3.29
C GLN A 107 -12.56 -1.21 -1.86
N VAL A 108 -11.47 -1.95 -1.73
CA VAL A 108 -10.82 -2.20 -0.44
C VAL A 108 -9.52 -1.40 -0.40
N TYR A 109 -9.43 -0.48 0.55
CA TYR A 109 -8.29 0.42 0.71
C TYR A 109 -7.51 0.09 1.98
N VAL A 110 -6.21 -0.10 1.85
CA VAL A 110 -5.27 0.00 2.97
C VAL A 110 -4.56 1.35 2.84
N ARG A 111 -4.92 2.29 3.73
CA ARG A 111 -4.43 3.67 3.71
C ARG A 111 -3.36 3.89 4.76
N GLY A 112 -2.17 4.26 4.31
CA GLY A 112 -1.04 4.68 5.13
C GLY A 112 -0.99 6.18 5.43
N TYR A 113 0.19 6.64 5.81
CA TYR A 113 0.51 8.02 6.16
C TYR A 113 0.80 8.86 4.92
N SER A 114 0.14 10.01 4.78
CA SER A 114 0.40 10.94 3.66
C SER A 114 1.78 11.61 3.73
N GLY A 115 2.42 11.58 4.91
CA GLY A 115 3.80 12.05 5.15
C GLY A 115 4.73 10.87 5.40
N GLU A 116 5.75 11.06 6.24
CA GLU A 116 6.72 10.00 6.55
C GLU A 116 6.03 8.74 7.14
N PRO A 117 6.43 7.52 6.73
CA PRO A 117 5.97 6.28 7.37
C PRO A 117 6.31 6.28 8.87
N ALA A 118 5.39 5.73 9.68
CA ALA A 118 5.65 5.49 11.09
C ALA A 118 6.72 4.40 11.27
N SER A 119 7.75 4.68 12.08
CA SER A 119 8.83 3.75 12.42
C SER A 119 8.61 3.03 13.75
N ASP A 120 7.67 3.50 14.57
CA ASP A 120 7.29 2.94 15.87
C ASP A 120 6.16 1.89 15.78
N ARG A 121 5.76 1.52 14.56
CA ARG A 121 4.65 0.60 14.29
C ARG A 121 5.06 -0.46 13.26
N SER A 122 4.35 -1.59 13.28
CA SER A 122 4.42 -2.62 12.23
C SER A 122 3.00 -2.96 11.77
N LEU A 123 2.87 -3.44 10.53
CA LEU A 123 1.58 -3.79 9.94
C LEU A 123 1.66 -5.14 9.23
N GLU A 124 0.77 -6.06 9.58
CA GLU A 124 0.55 -7.30 8.84
C GLU A 124 -0.79 -7.22 8.10
N VAL A 125 -0.76 -7.32 6.78
CA VAL A 125 -1.97 -7.42 5.94
C VAL A 125 -2.00 -8.79 5.29
N SER A 126 -3.05 -9.57 5.52
CA SER A 126 -3.25 -10.84 4.83
C SER A 126 -4.59 -10.85 4.13
N VAL A 127 -4.56 -11.04 2.81
CA VAL A 127 -5.73 -11.21 1.96
C VAL A 127 -5.65 -12.61 1.35
N SER A 128 -6.57 -13.48 1.71
CA SER A 128 -6.61 -14.86 1.22
C SER A 128 -8.01 -15.22 0.74
N GLY A 129 -8.13 -15.79 -0.46
CA GLY A 129 -9.44 -16.16 -0.99
C GLY A 129 -10.35 -14.96 -1.31
N LEU A 130 -9.80 -13.78 -1.62
CA LEU A 130 -10.62 -12.65 -2.06
C LEU A 130 -11.14 -12.93 -3.46
N SER A 131 -12.46 -13.00 -3.60
CA SER A 131 -13.13 -13.24 -4.86
C SER A 131 -13.94 -12.02 -5.27
N GLY A 132 -13.73 -11.47 -6.47
CA GLY A 132 -14.50 -10.34 -6.93
C GLY A 132 -14.67 -10.28 -8.44
N SER A 133 -15.91 -10.08 -8.89
CA SER A 133 -16.28 -9.88 -10.30
C SER A 133 -16.18 -8.43 -10.75
N TYR A 134 -16.31 -7.47 -9.81
CA TYR A 134 -16.13 -6.05 -10.08
C TYR A 134 -15.60 -5.37 -8.82
N CYS A 135 -14.27 -5.34 -8.69
CA CYS A 135 -13.57 -5.01 -7.46
C CYS A 135 -12.20 -4.36 -7.70
N SER A 136 -11.67 -3.67 -6.68
CA SER A 136 -10.29 -3.20 -6.63
C SER A 136 -9.73 -3.25 -5.20
N LEU A 137 -8.51 -3.74 -5.08
CA LEU A 137 -7.67 -3.72 -3.88
C LEU A 137 -6.61 -2.62 -4.05
N VAL A 138 -6.61 -1.67 -3.13
CA VAL A 138 -5.82 -0.45 -3.23
C VAL A 138 -4.93 -0.29 -2.00
N PHE A 139 -3.64 -0.12 -2.23
CA PHE A 139 -2.68 0.34 -1.24
C PHE A 139 -2.32 1.80 -1.57
N VAL A 140 -2.54 2.69 -0.61
CA VAL A 140 -2.33 4.12 -0.81
C VAL A 140 -1.55 4.71 0.35
N HIS A 141 -0.66 5.67 0.04
CA HIS A 141 0.19 6.36 1.01
C HIS A 141 1.22 5.44 1.68
N ASN A 142 2.03 6.00 2.58
CA ASN A 142 3.18 5.30 3.15
C ASN A 142 2.74 4.36 4.27
N LEU A 143 2.92 3.06 4.08
CA LEU A 143 2.67 2.06 5.13
C LEU A 143 3.77 2.15 6.21
N PRO A 144 3.51 1.75 7.47
CA PRO A 144 4.55 1.72 8.50
C PRO A 144 5.81 0.97 8.06
N ALA A 145 6.94 1.26 8.69
CA ALA A 145 8.12 0.43 8.54
C ALA A 145 7.79 -1.03 8.95
N HIS A 146 8.53 -2.00 8.40
CA HIS A 146 8.33 -3.41 8.72
C HIS A 146 6.90 -3.92 8.43
N THR A 147 6.29 -3.43 7.35
CA THR A 147 5.00 -3.91 6.89
C THR A 147 5.15 -5.20 6.08
N ASN A 148 4.30 -6.19 6.33
CA ASN A 148 4.19 -7.41 5.53
C ASN A 148 2.77 -7.54 4.95
N VAL A 149 2.65 -7.42 3.64
CA VAL A 149 1.41 -7.59 2.89
C VAL A 149 1.47 -8.90 2.10
N THR A 150 0.48 -9.76 2.31
CA THR A 150 0.29 -11.00 1.55
C THR A 150 -1.08 -10.99 0.90
N VAL A 151 -1.12 -11.19 -0.42
CA VAL A 151 -2.35 -11.41 -1.18
C VAL A 151 -2.20 -12.76 -1.87
N ARG A 152 -3.08 -13.72 -1.57
CA ARG A 152 -2.96 -15.06 -2.12
C ARG A 152 -4.29 -15.73 -2.41
N ASP A 153 -4.25 -16.74 -3.28
CA ASP A 153 -5.39 -17.61 -3.58
C ASP A 153 -6.64 -16.81 -3.98
N SER A 154 -6.45 -15.68 -4.67
CA SER A 154 -7.49 -14.68 -4.90
C SER A 154 -7.81 -14.52 -6.40
N THR A 155 -9.02 -14.09 -6.72
CA THR A 155 -9.43 -13.75 -8.08
C THR A 155 -10.12 -12.39 -8.05
N ILE A 156 -9.44 -11.36 -8.53
CA ILE A 156 -9.93 -9.97 -8.48
C ILE A 156 -10.11 -9.48 -9.92
N VAL A 157 -11.36 -9.20 -10.26
CA VAL A 157 -11.76 -8.72 -11.58
C VAL A 157 -12.30 -7.30 -11.45
N THR A 158 -11.85 -6.42 -12.33
CA THR A 158 -12.43 -5.10 -12.54
C THR A 158 -13.14 -5.10 -13.90
N ALA A 159 -14.46 -5.34 -13.88
CA ALA A 159 -15.26 -5.55 -15.09
C ALA A 159 -15.65 -4.26 -15.83
N GLY A 160 -15.51 -3.09 -15.20
CA GLY A 160 -15.87 -1.81 -15.78
C GLY A 160 -15.08 -0.65 -15.16
N PRO A 161 -15.47 0.61 -15.40
CA PRO A 161 -14.76 1.78 -14.88
C PRO A 161 -14.82 1.85 -13.35
N MET A 162 -13.75 2.34 -12.72
CA MET A 162 -13.69 2.52 -11.26
C MET A 162 -13.60 4.00 -10.89
N HIS A 163 -14.34 4.41 -9.87
CA HIS A 163 -14.27 5.76 -9.31
C HIS A 163 -13.46 5.76 -8.01
N TYR A 164 -12.17 6.07 -8.12
CA TYR A 164 -11.22 6.11 -7.00
C TYR A 164 -11.33 7.41 -6.18
N SER A 165 -12.50 7.68 -5.61
CA SER A 165 -12.79 8.90 -4.84
C SER A 165 -11.88 9.14 -3.63
N GLN A 166 -11.22 8.08 -3.14
CA GLN A 166 -10.31 8.12 -2.00
C GLN A 166 -8.88 8.53 -2.38
N LEU A 167 -8.58 8.71 -3.68
CA LEU A 167 -7.25 9.00 -4.21
C LEU A 167 -7.21 10.39 -4.84
N SER A 168 -6.61 11.35 -4.14
CA SER A 168 -6.41 12.70 -4.70
C SER A 168 -5.35 12.68 -5.80
N GLY A 169 -5.65 13.32 -6.94
CA GLY A 169 -4.70 13.51 -8.05
C GLY A 169 -4.62 12.34 -9.03
N LEU A 170 -5.33 11.24 -8.78
CA LEU A 170 -5.39 10.12 -9.72
C LEU A 170 -6.25 10.51 -10.92
N THR A 171 -5.64 10.59 -12.09
CA THR A 171 -6.29 11.01 -13.35
C THR A 171 -6.26 9.92 -14.43
N ASP A 172 -5.23 9.06 -14.42
CA ASP A 172 -5.00 8.10 -15.52
C ASP A 172 -5.55 6.69 -15.27
N ALA A 173 -5.80 6.30 -14.02
CA ALA A 173 -6.25 4.95 -13.71
C ALA A 173 -7.75 4.79 -13.95
N LEU A 174 -8.10 4.00 -14.97
CA LEU A 174 -9.50 3.77 -15.36
C LEU A 174 -10.15 2.59 -14.63
N ALA A 175 -9.39 1.51 -14.45
CA ALA A 175 -9.87 0.27 -13.85
C ALA A 175 -8.71 -0.69 -13.58
N SER A 176 -8.41 -0.91 -12.30
CA SER A 176 -7.36 -1.83 -11.88
C SER A 176 -7.72 -2.67 -10.65
N PRO A 177 -7.62 -4.01 -10.73
CA PRO A 177 -7.82 -4.93 -9.62
C PRO A 177 -6.85 -4.73 -8.46
N LEU A 178 -5.59 -4.39 -8.76
CA LEU A 178 -4.56 -4.13 -7.76
C LEU A 178 -3.90 -2.79 -8.05
N LEU A 179 -3.92 -1.89 -7.08
CA LEU A 179 -3.42 -0.53 -7.25
C LEU A 179 -2.46 -0.12 -6.12
N LEU A 180 -1.28 0.39 -6.48
CA LEU A 180 -0.30 0.99 -5.58
C LEU A 180 -0.18 2.48 -5.90
N TYR A 181 -0.50 3.35 -4.95
CA TYR A 181 -0.53 4.80 -5.18
C TYR A 181 0.16 5.62 -4.10
N ALA A 182 1.07 6.50 -4.51
CA ALA A 182 1.80 7.40 -3.60
C ALA A 182 2.42 6.65 -2.40
N THR A 183 3.05 5.50 -2.66
CA THR A 183 3.46 4.52 -1.63
C THR A 183 4.98 4.41 -1.55
N SER A 184 5.54 4.76 -0.39
CA SER A 184 6.91 4.40 0.00
C SER A 184 6.87 3.22 0.96
N LEU A 185 7.55 2.15 0.59
CA LEU A 185 7.75 0.96 1.42
C LEU A 185 9.15 1.02 2.03
N LEU A 186 9.22 1.00 3.35
CA LEU A 186 10.46 1.00 4.13
C LEU A 186 10.60 -0.32 4.88
N GLN A 187 11.64 -1.10 4.58
CA GLN A 187 11.90 -2.40 5.18
C GLN A 187 10.67 -3.32 5.18
N SER A 188 9.90 -3.28 4.09
CA SER A 188 8.57 -3.86 3.97
C SER A 188 8.47 -4.81 2.79
N GLN A 189 7.48 -5.69 2.80
CA GLN A 189 7.22 -6.63 1.72
C GLN A 189 5.76 -6.58 1.29
N LEU A 190 5.52 -6.54 -0.01
CA LEU A 190 4.22 -6.81 -0.62
C LEU A 190 4.36 -7.99 -1.56
N ARG A 191 3.67 -9.08 -1.25
CA ARG A 191 3.67 -10.32 -2.05
C ARG A 191 2.26 -10.64 -2.52
N VAL A 192 2.11 -10.83 -3.83
CA VAL A 192 0.91 -11.36 -4.45
C VAL A 192 1.26 -12.72 -5.04
N SER A 193 0.58 -13.78 -4.62
CA SER A 193 0.88 -15.13 -5.07
C SER A 193 -0.36 -15.94 -5.46
N ASN A 194 -0.26 -16.85 -6.44
CA ASN A 194 -1.37 -17.74 -6.82
C ASN A 194 -2.70 -16.96 -6.99
N THR A 195 -2.66 -15.84 -7.71
CA THR A 195 -3.77 -14.87 -7.80
C THR A 195 -4.04 -14.51 -9.25
N VAL A 196 -5.32 -14.34 -9.60
CA VAL A 196 -5.75 -13.88 -10.92
C VAL A 196 -6.20 -12.42 -10.80
N LEU A 197 -5.57 -11.54 -11.58
CA LEU A 197 -5.93 -10.13 -11.68
C LEU A 197 -6.41 -9.85 -13.10
N ARG A 198 -7.66 -9.41 -13.25
CA ARG A 198 -8.27 -9.19 -14.57
C ARG A 198 -8.92 -7.83 -14.70
N SER A 199 -8.58 -7.08 -15.75
CA SER A 199 -9.25 -5.83 -16.11
C SER A 199 -9.92 -5.95 -17.48
N LEU A 200 -11.22 -5.65 -17.57
CA LEU A 200 -11.98 -5.73 -18.82
C LEU A 200 -12.20 -4.36 -19.48
N GLN A 201 -11.92 -3.29 -18.74
CA GLN A 201 -12.19 -1.92 -19.15
C GLN A 201 -11.17 -1.42 -20.18
N ALA A 202 -11.65 -0.62 -21.14
CA ALA A 202 -10.77 0.04 -22.10
C ALA A 202 -9.75 0.96 -21.41
N GLY A 203 -8.48 0.81 -21.76
CA GLY A 203 -7.36 1.48 -21.08
C GLY A 203 -7.11 1.04 -19.63
N GLY A 204 -7.77 -0.02 -19.16
CA GLY A 204 -7.55 -0.58 -17.82
C GLY A 204 -6.25 -1.37 -17.71
N SER A 205 -5.83 -1.65 -16.47
CA SER A 205 -4.66 -2.47 -16.20
C SER A 205 -4.90 -3.51 -15.10
N ALA A 206 -4.26 -4.69 -15.16
CA ALA A 206 -4.43 -5.69 -14.10
C ALA A 206 -3.70 -5.28 -12.81
N VAL A 207 -2.58 -4.56 -12.95
CA VAL A 207 -1.88 -3.87 -11.86
C VAL A 207 -1.62 -2.41 -12.27
N TYR A 208 -1.90 -1.46 -11.40
CA TYR A 208 -1.58 -0.04 -11.61
C TYR A 208 -0.64 0.48 -10.52
N VAL A 209 0.36 1.27 -10.93
CA VAL A 209 1.31 1.94 -10.05
C VAL A 209 1.34 3.43 -10.39
N GLY A 210 1.11 4.30 -9.42
CA GLY A 210 1.03 5.75 -9.66
C GLY A 210 1.37 6.61 -8.45
N GLY A 211 1.41 7.94 -8.63
CA GLY A 211 1.55 8.91 -7.54
C GLY A 211 2.94 8.97 -6.88
N GLY A 212 3.94 8.34 -7.48
CA GLY A 212 5.27 8.14 -6.87
C GLY A 212 5.31 6.88 -6.03
N VAL A 213 6.18 5.92 -6.38
CA VAL A 213 6.34 4.69 -5.60
C VAL A 213 7.82 4.43 -5.34
N GLU A 214 8.15 4.22 -4.07
CA GLU A 214 9.52 3.99 -3.62
C GLU A 214 9.61 2.69 -2.81
N LEU A 215 10.60 1.86 -3.14
CA LEU A 215 11.03 0.72 -2.35
C LEU A 215 12.38 1.05 -1.73
N LEU A 216 12.44 1.08 -0.41
CA LEU A 216 13.67 1.28 0.37
C LEU A 216 13.90 0.07 1.28
N SER A 217 14.94 -0.71 0.98
CA SER A 217 15.19 -2.04 1.58
C SER A 217 13.93 -2.92 1.62
N SER A 218 13.15 -2.88 0.55
CA SER A 218 11.80 -3.46 0.49
C SER A 218 11.61 -4.33 -0.74
N ALA A 219 10.57 -5.17 -0.70
CA ALA A 219 10.27 -6.09 -1.80
C ALA A 219 8.81 -6.00 -2.27
N VAL A 220 8.59 -5.88 -3.58
CA VAL A 220 7.31 -6.12 -4.24
C VAL A 220 7.45 -7.36 -5.11
N VAL A 221 6.63 -8.39 -4.86
CA VAL A 221 6.75 -9.69 -5.51
C VAL A 221 5.40 -10.14 -6.07
N LEU A 222 5.34 -10.36 -7.37
CA LEU A 222 4.26 -11.07 -8.04
C LEU A 222 4.77 -12.47 -8.40
N ASP A 223 4.14 -13.51 -7.88
CA ASP A 223 4.62 -14.90 -7.97
C ASP A 223 3.49 -15.86 -8.35
N ASP A 224 3.59 -16.61 -9.43
CA ASP A 224 2.49 -17.47 -9.92
C ASP A 224 1.18 -16.68 -10.10
N VAL A 225 1.27 -15.48 -10.69
CA VAL A 225 0.13 -14.59 -10.94
C VAL A 225 -0.30 -14.64 -12.40
N LEU A 226 -1.61 -14.63 -12.65
CA LEU A 226 -2.18 -14.47 -13.99
C LEU A 226 -2.72 -13.04 -14.15
N LEU A 227 -2.14 -12.29 -15.10
CA LEU A 227 -2.55 -10.93 -15.45
C LEU A 227 -3.33 -10.95 -16.78
N VAL A 228 -4.62 -10.62 -16.73
CA VAL A 228 -5.50 -10.62 -17.92
C VAL A 228 -6.04 -9.23 -18.18
N THR A 229 -5.90 -8.73 -19.41
CA THR A 229 -6.51 -7.48 -19.84
C THR A 229 -7.12 -7.60 -21.23
N SER A 230 -8.37 -7.18 -21.38
CA SER A 230 -9.12 -7.30 -22.64
C SER A 230 -9.75 -5.97 -23.09
N GLY A 231 -9.27 -4.85 -22.56
CA GLY A 231 -9.80 -3.50 -22.85
C GLY A 231 -9.39 -2.92 -24.21
N GLY A 232 -8.86 -3.71 -25.13
CA GLY A 232 -8.31 -3.24 -26.40
C GLY A 232 -6.86 -2.77 -26.30
N PRO A 233 -6.37 -2.02 -27.31
CA PRO A 233 -4.93 -1.79 -27.51
C PRO A 233 -4.29 -0.85 -26.48
N THR A 234 -5.09 -0.06 -25.76
CA THR A 234 -4.62 0.85 -24.71
C THR A 234 -4.53 0.20 -23.33
N ALA A 235 -5.04 -1.03 -23.16
CA ALA A 235 -4.94 -1.76 -21.90
C ALA A 235 -3.49 -2.22 -21.65
N SER A 236 -3.13 -2.52 -20.40
CA SER A 236 -1.80 -3.04 -20.06
C SER A 236 -1.84 -4.01 -18.89
N ALA A 237 -1.07 -5.10 -18.92
CA ALA A 237 -1.05 -6.07 -17.83
C ALA A 237 -0.57 -5.46 -16.51
N LEU A 238 0.54 -4.72 -16.54
CA LEU A 238 1.02 -3.89 -15.44
C LEU A 238 1.35 -2.52 -16.00
N HIS A 239 0.85 -1.47 -15.36
CA HIS A 239 1.05 -0.10 -15.82
C HIS A 239 1.55 0.83 -14.71
N VAL A 240 2.79 1.26 -14.84
CA VAL A 240 3.34 2.41 -14.09
C VAL A 240 3.04 3.67 -14.90
N SER A 241 2.35 4.65 -14.29
CA SER A 241 2.07 5.92 -14.97
C SER A 241 3.37 6.62 -15.41
N SER A 242 3.39 7.20 -16.62
CA SER A 242 4.55 7.93 -17.15
C SER A 242 5.02 9.06 -16.22
N SER A 243 4.09 9.74 -15.56
CA SER A 243 4.40 10.82 -14.60
C SER A 243 4.96 10.32 -13.26
N THR A 244 4.92 9.00 -13.03
CA THR A 244 5.31 8.38 -11.77
C THR A 244 6.75 7.93 -11.79
N ARG A 245 7.52 8.43 -10.81
CA ARG A 245 8.84 7.87 -10.50
C ARG A 245 8.67 6.58 -9.71
N LEU A 246 9.11 5.46 -10.30
CA LEU A 246 9.25 4.18 -9.60
C LEU A 246 10.72 4.03 -9.17
N SER A 247 11.00 4.06 -7.87
CA SER A 247 12.36 4.03 -7.33
C SER A 247 12.60 2.80 -6.47
N LEU A 248 13.70 2.09 -6.73
CA LEU A 248 14.15 0.95 -5.93
C LEU A 248 15.55 1.25 -5.39
N ARG A 249 15.71 1.28 -4.07
CA ARG A 249 16.95 1.66 -3.38
C ARG A 249 17.29 0.72 -2.23
N SER A 250 18.59 0.65 -1.91
CA SER A 250 19.12 -0.02 -0.71
C SER A 250 18.73 -1.49 -0.62
N HIS A 251 19.11 -2.29 -1.62
CA HIS A 251 18.83 -3.73 -1.70
C HIS A 251 17.34 -4.07 -1.84
N SER A 252 16.60 -3.21 -2.54
CA SER A 252 15.19 -3.46 -2.84
C SER A 252 15.00 -4.40 -4.03
N VAL A 253 13.84 -5.07 -4.06
CA VAL A 253 13.50 -6.05 -5.09
C VAL A 253 12.10 -5.77 -5.63
N PHE A 254 11.98 -5.58 -6.93
CA PHE A 254 10.69 -5.74 -7.62
C PHE A 254 10.79 -6.99 -8.50
N SER A 255 10.05 -8.04 -8.13
CA SER A 255 10.14 -9.35 -8.77
C SER A 255 8.81 -9.74 -9.39
N VAL A 256 8.85 -10.10 -10.66
CA VAL A 256 7.75 -10.72 -11.39
C VAL A 256 8.20 -12.12 -11.77
N THR A 257 7.68 -13.13 -11.09
CA THR A 257 8.14 -14.52 -11.16
C THR A 257 6.99 -15.45 -11.52
N ASN A 258 7.21 -16.35 -12.50
CA ASN A 258 6.21 -17.30 -12.98
C ASN A 258 4.86 -16.64 -13.36
N VAL A 259 4.92 -15.43 -13.91
CA VAL A 259 3.71 -14.68 -14.26
C VAL A 259 3.30 -14.97 -15.69
N SER A 260 2.01 -15.24 -15.88
CA SER A 260 1.38 -15.35 -17.19
C SER A 260 0.63 -14.07 -17.52
N VAL A 261 0.85 -13.54 -18.72
CA VAL A 261 0.24 -12.30 -19.21
C VAL A 261 -0.62 -12.60 -20.43
N VAL A 262 -1.87 -12.16 -20.42
CA VAL A 262 -2.75 -12.14 -21.59
C VAL A 262 -3.31 -10.72 -21.71
N SER A 263 -2.76 -9.93 -22.63
CA SER A 263 -3.20 -8.55 -22.84
C SER A 263 -3.57 -8.29 -24.29
N SER A 264 -4.70 -7.63 -24.50
CA SER A 264 -5.08 -7.04 -25.78
C SER A 264 -4.23 -5.82 -26.18
N GLY A 265 -3.39 -5.32 -25.28
CA GLY A 265 -2.53 -4.16 -25.47
C GLY A 265 -1.12 -4.43 -24.98
N GLY A 266 -0.67 -3.64 -24.00
CA GLY A 266 0.67 -3.70 -23.43
C GLY A 266 0.89 -4.83 -22.43
N GLY A 267 2.14 -5.28 -22.33
CA GLY A 267 2.57 -6.15 -21.23
C GLY A 267 2.79 -5.38 -19.94
N ILE A 268 4.04 -5.33 -19.51
CA ILE A 268 4.52 -4.68 -18.29
C ILE A 268 5.16 -3.36 -18.67
N VAL A 269 4.46 -2.26 -18.41
CA VAL A 269 4.87 -0.89 -18.72
C VAL A 269 5.41 -0.22 -17.46
N LEU A 270 6.67 0.17 -17.49
CA LEU A 270 7.43 0.70 -16.35
C LEU A 270 7.53 2.23 -16.33
N GLY A 271 6.82 2.91 -17.22
CA GLY A 271 6.79 4.37 -17.32
C GLY A 271 8.08 4.97 -17.88
N GLU A 272 8.32 6.24 -17.57
CA GLU A 272 9.43 7.05 -18.10
C GLU A 272 10.46 7.45 -17.04
N HIS A 273 10.23 7.08 -15.78
CA HIS A 273 10.98 7.57 -14.63
C HIS A 273 11.39 6.43 -13.67
N LEU A 274 11.89 5.33 -14.22
CA LEU A 274 12.44 4.22 -13.43
C LEU A 274 13.80 4.59 -12.82
N ALA A 275 14.01 4.36 -11.53
CA ALA A 275 15.29 4.64 -10.86
C ALA A 275 15.73 3.44 -10.01
N LEU A 276 16.85 2.80 -10.40
CA LEU A 276 17.42 1.66 -9.71
C LEU A 276 18.79 2.02 -9.10
N SER A 277 19.00 1.74 -7.82
CA SER A 277 20.30 1.89 -7.14
C SER A 277 20.47 0.77 -6.10
N ASP A 278 21.57 0.02 -6.18
CA ASP A 278 21.85 -1.15 -5.33
C ASP A 278 20.64 -2.10 -5.18
N SER A 279 19.85 -2.25 -6.24
CA SER A 279 18.51 -2.87 -6.19
C SER A 279 18.18 -3.52 -7.53
N VAL A 280 17.20 -4.42 -7.51
CA VAL A 280 16.86 -5.26 -8.65
C VAL A 280 15.42 -5.12 -9.09
N LEU A 281 15.26 -4.96 -10.40
CA LEU A 281 14.01 -5.23 -11.10
C LEU A 281 14.20 -6.53 -11.88
N ARG A 282 13.42 -7.58 -11.58
CA ARG A 282 13.58 -8.89 -12.22
C ARG A 282 12.29 -9.46 -12.76
N PHE A 283 12.41 -10.09 -13.92
CA PHE A 283 11.36 -10.83 -14.62
C PHE A 283 11.89 -12.23 -14.89
N VAL A 284 11.31 -13.23 -14.20
CA VAL A 284 11.78 -14.62 -14.28
C VAL A 284 10.63 -15.56 -14.57
N GLY A 285 10.73 -16.32 -15.67
CA GLY A 285 9.65 -17.24 -16.07
C GLY A 285 8.36 -16.51 -16.48
N VAL A 286 8.48 -15.32 -17.07
CA VAL A 286 7.33 -14.50 -17.48
C VAL A 286 6.93 -14.86 -18.92
N LYS A 287 5.69 -15.28 -19.11
CA LYS A 287 5.15 -15.67 -20.43
C LYS A 287 4.00 -14.77 -20.78
N GLY A 288 4.00 -14.17 -21.96
CA GLY A 288 2.98 -13.19 -22.31
C GLY A 288 2.49 -13.27 -23.74
N SER A 289 1.17 -13.22 -23.93
CA SER A 289 0.54 -12.87 -25.19
C SER A 289 0.11 -11.40 -25.14
N VAL A 290 0.75 -10.57 -25.98
CA VAL A 290 0.63 -9.11 -25.94
C VAL A 290 0.67 -8.51 -27.35
N ALA A 291 0.06 -7.34 -27.53
CA ALA A 291 0.06 -6.61 -28.80
C ALA A 291 1.27 -5.67 -28.97
N SER A 292 2.15 -5.57 -27.96
CA SER A 292 3.39 -4.77 -27.98
C SER A 292 4.53 -5.50 -27.25
N SER A 293 5.62 -4.80 -26.89
CA SER A 293 6.65 -5.36 -26.02
C SER A 293 6.09 -5.91 -24.71
N LEU A 294 6.56 -7.09 -24.29
CA LEU A 294 6.15 -7.72 -23.04
C LEU A 294 6.67 -6.95 -21.82
N VAL A 295 7.89 -6.42 -21.87
CA VAL A 295 8.42 -5.48 -20.89
C VAL A 295 8.77 -4.17 -21.60
N ARG A 296 8.25 -3.04 -21.14
CA ARG A 296 8.53 -1.73 -21.74
C ARG A 296 8.95 -0.74 -20.66
N CYS A 297 10.09 -0.09 -20.88
CA CYS A 297 10.59 1.01 -20.08
C CYS A 297 10.98 2.13 -21.04
N ASP A 298 10.42 3.33 -20.86
CA ASP A 298 10.62 4.45 -21.79
C ASP A 298 11.49 5.57 -21.21
N GLY A 299 12.02 5.36 -20.01
CA GLY A 299 12.99 6.25 -19.42
C GLY A 299 13.40 5.84 -18.02
N GLY A 300 14.53 6.35 -17.58
CA GLY A 300 15.02 6.08 -16.25
C GLY A 300 16.54 6.04 -16.15
N THR A 301 17.04 5.73 -14.95
CA THR A 301 18.47 5.60 -14.69
C THR A 301 18.75 4.40 -13.81
N PHE A 302 19.65 3.53 -14.27
CA PHE A 302 20.20 2.43 -13.48
C PHE A 302 21.57 2.88 -12.98
N SER A 303 21.61 3.27 -11.70
CA SER A 303 22.82 3.72 -11.02
C SER A 303 23.67 2.52 -10.59
N ALA A 304 24.81 2.77 -9.95
CA ALA A 304 25.66 1.74 -9.37
C ALA A 304 24.83 0.71 -8.56
N GLY A 305 25.09 -0.57 -8.80
CA GLY A 305 24.38 -1.68 -8.16
C GLY A 305 22.90 -1.83 -8.56
N GLY A 306 22.36 -0.95 -9.41
CA GLY A 306 21.02 -1.11 -9.99
C GLY A 306 21.06 -2.08 -11.16
N TRP A 307 20.20 -3.12 -11.14
CA TRP A 307 20.17 -4.08 -12.24
C TRP A 307 18.77 -4.50 -12.68
N LEU A 308 18.62 -4.70 -13.98
CA LEU A 308 17.45 -5.32 -14.61
C LEU A 308 17.80 -6.75 -15.02
N GLU A 309 17.00 -7.72 -14.59
CA GLU A 309 17.14 -9.13 -14.96
C GLU A 309 15.93 -9.60 -15.77
N LEU A 310 16.19 -10.11 -16.98
CA LEU A 310 15.23 -10.85 -17.80
C LEU A 310 15.75 -12.28 -17.95
N HIS A 311 15.10 -13.24 -17.30
CA HIS A 311 15.48 -14.64 -17.39
C HIS A 311 14.28 -15.51 -17.72
N ASP A 312 14.36 -16.31 -18.78
CA ASP A 312 13.25 -17.20 -19.18
C ASP A 312 11.95 -16.43 -19.49
N VAL A 313 12.07 -15.32 -20.23
CA VAL A 313 10.94 -14.46 -20.62
C VAL A 313 10.52 -14.79 -22.05
N TRP A 314 9.26 -15.17 -22.23
CA TRP A 314 8.71 -15.58 -23.52
C TRP A 314 7.54 -14.68 -23.95
N ALA A 315 7.72 -13.98 -25.06
CA ALA A 315 6.69 -13.12 -25.66
C ALA A 315 6.11 -13.77 -26.91
N VAL A 316 4.78 -13.82 -27.02
CA VAL A 316 4.04 -14.35 -28.17
C VAL A 316 3.04 -13.30 -28.64
N GLY A 317 2.88 -13.09 -29.95
CA GLY A 317 1.88 -12.16 -30.49
C GLY A 317 2.37 -11.41 -31.73
N GLU A 318 1.49 -10.60 -32.32
CA GLU A 318 1.72 -9.94 -33.62
C GLU A 318 2.95 -8.99 -33.60
N ALA A 319 3.19 -8.29 -32.49
CA ALA A 319 4.35 -7.39 -32.33
C ALA A 319 5.33 -7.88 -31.25
N SER A 320 5.56 -9.19 -31.16
CA SER A 320 6.28 -9.80 -30.05
C SER A 320 7.73 -9.31 -29.98
N SER A 321 8.02 -8.49 -28.98
CA SER A 321 9.37 -8.26 -28.48
C SER A 321 9.40 -8.55 -26.99
N VAL A 322 10.48 -9.17 -26.51
CA VAL A 322 10.63 -9.50 -25.09
C VAL A 322 10.66 -8.21 -24.26
N ALA A 323 11.48 -7.25 -24.69
CA ALA A 323 11.60 -5.99 -24.01
C ALA A 323 11.90 -4.83 -24.96
N SER A 324 11.41 -3.63 -24.61
CA SER A 324 11.83 -2.35 -25.17
C SER A 324 12.32 -1.45 -24.02
N LEU A 325 13.57 -1.02 -24.09
CA LEU A 325 14.21 -0.16 -23.10
C LEU A 325 14.62 1.14 -23.79
N SER A 326 13.65 2.03 -24.04
CA SER A 326 13.89 3.33 -24.63
C SER A 326 14.20 4.36 -23.52
N GLY A 327 15.10 5.31 -23.77
CA GLY A 327 15.41 6.38 -22.81
C GLY A 327 16.10 5.96 -21.49
N VAL A 328 16.44 4.68 -21.29
CA VAL A 328 17.11 4.21 -20.08
C VAL A 328 18.60 4.56 -20.11
N THR A 329 19.08 5.24 -19.07
CA THR A 329 20.50 5.57 -18.89
C THR A 329 21.17 4.60 -17.92
N LEU A 330 22.27 3.98 -18.32
CA LEU A 330 23.09 3.14 -17.44
C LEU A 330 24.25 3.97 -16.86
N SER A 331 24.16 4.32 -15.58
CA SER A 331 25.18 5.06 -14.83
C SER A 331 25.84 4.13 -13.79
N GLY A 332 26.48 3.08 -14.27
CA GLY A 332 27.05 2.01 -13.44
C GLY A 332 26.09 0.86 -13.10
N GLY A 333 24.83 0.94 -13.54
CA GLY A 333 23.89 -0.17 -13.50
C GLY A 333 24.04 -1.13 -14.68
N SER A 334 23.34 -2.27 -14.62
CA SER A 334 23.46 -3.34 -15.60
C SER A 334 22.11 -3.92 -16.05
N VAL A 335 22.13 -4.59 -17.20
CA VAL A 335 20.99 -5.35 -17.73
C VAL A 335 21.48 -6.76 -18.06
N SER A 336 20.80 -7.77 -17.55
CA SER A 336 21.06 -9.18 -17.85
C SER A 336 19.87 -9.78 -18.57
N ILE A 337 20.11 -10.43 -19.71
CA ILE A 337 19.08 -11.06 -20.53
C ILE A 337 19.54 -12.48 -20.86
N ALA A 338 18.79 -13.48 -20.42
CA ALA A 338 19.11 -14.88 -20.62
C ALA A 338 17.86 -15.71 -20.92
N ARG A 339 17.96 -16.66 -21.85
CA ARG A 339 16.88 -17.60 -22.22
C ARG A 339 15.56 -16.91 -22.58
N CYS A 340 15.64 -15.73 -23.19
CA CYS A 340 14.47 -14.96 -23.60
C CYS A 340 14.16 -15.19 -25.08
N THR A 341 12.87 -15.32 -25.41
CA THR A 341 12.41 -15.65 -26.77
C THR A 341 11.19 -14.81 -27.12
N ALA A 342 11.13 -14.29 -28.34
CA ALA A 342 9.92 -13.71 -28.90
C ALA A 342 9.51 -14.49 -30.15
N THR A 343 8.23 -14.86 -30.26
CA THR A 343 7.67 -15.51 -31.46
C THR A 343 6.50 -14.68 -31.98
N GLY A 344 6.68 -14.06 -33.15
CA GLY A 344 5.65 -13.29 -33.81
C GLY A 344 5.36 -13.84 -35.20
N ALA A 345 4.16 -13.57 -35.70
CA ALA A 345 3.91 -13.69 -37.13
C ALA A 345 4.68 -12.54 -37.81
N THR A 346 5.71 -12.88 -38.58
CA THR A 346 6.36 -11.94 -39.52
C THR A 346 5.40 -11.54 -40.62
#